data_AF-A0A1I8HUX2-F1
#
_entry.id   AF-A0A1I8HUX2-F1
#
_cell.length_a   1.000
_cell.length_b   1.000
_cell.length_c   1.000
_cell.angle_alpha   90.00
_cell.angle_beta   90.00
_cell.angle_gamma   90.00
#
_symmetry.space_group_name_H-M   'P 1'
#
loop_
_entity.id
_entity.type
_entity.pdbx_description
1 polymer ?
#
loop_
_entity_poly.entity_id
_entity_poly.type
_entity_poly.pdbx_seq_one_letter_code
_entity_poly.pdbx_strand_id
1 'polypeptide(L)'
;TEFGECYFANKNFVSTSVSRTKSSKPCQSWTVRYCSWHTLKRTCHVPNPTAKASQSTGNTCRTFTEQGGSNKPWCYTKTSTRWETCNIPLCGPRLRECYKKGTKNFVSGIAVTQSGKPCQGWEIKSCPSGTVGKTCHVPNTALKLARLIGNTCRITTASSEKRPWCYTRTSRRWETCNIPQC
;
A
#
# COMPACT_ATOMS: atom_id res chain seq x y z
N THR A 1 -17.53 -5.04 -14.57
CA THR A 1 -16.10 -5.02 -14.21
C THR A 1 -15.99 -5.01 -12.71
N GLU A 2 -15.74 -6.18 -12.14
CA GLU A 2 -15.25 -6.29 -10.76
C GLU A 2 -14.00 -5.40 -10.64
N PHE A 3 -13.91 -4.58 -9.59
CA PHE A 3 -12.85 -3.58 -9.44
C PHE A 3 -11.49 -4.26 -9.35
N GLY A 4 -10.83 -4.39 -10.50
CA GLY A 4 -9.62 -5.16 -10.70
C GLY A 4 -8.38 -4.51 -10.11
N GLU A 5 -7.44 -5.39 -9.74
CA GLU A 5 -6.09 -5.08 -9.30
C GLU A 5 -5.34 -4.29 -10.40
N CYS A 6 -5.30 -2.96 -10.27
CA CYS A 6 -4.60 -2.07 -11.19
C CYS A 6 -3.70 -1.08 -10.43
N TYR A 7 -2.76 -0.45 -11.14
CA TYR A 7 -1.93 0.63 -10.60
C TYR A 7 -2.12 1.93 -11.39
N PHE A 8 -1.94 3.06 -10.72
CA PHE A 8 -1.89 4.37 -11.37
C PHE A 8 -0.43 4.74 -11.64
N ALA A 9 -0.11 5.11 -12.88
CA ALA A 9 1.22 5.61 -13.20
C ALA A 9 1.55 6.84 -12.35
N ASN A 10 2.82 6.99 -11.95
CA ASN A 10 3.31 8.14 -11.17
C ASN A 10 2.67 8.30 -9.79
N LYS A 11 2.00 7.26 -9.29
CA LYS A 11 1.49 7.20 -7.92
C LYS A 11 2.15 6.04 -7.19
N ASN A 12 2.48 6.25 -5.92
CA ASN A 12 2.90 5.20 -5.00
C ASN A 12 1.68 4.39 -4.55
N PHE A 13 1.01 3.76 -5.52
CA PHE A 13 -0.23 3.07 -5.33
C PHE A 13 -0.27 1.71 -6.02
N VAL A 14 -0.51 0.68 -5.21
CA VAL A 14 -0.93 -0.64 -5.67
C VAL A 14 -1.94 -1.21 -4.67
N SER A 15 -3.18 -1.40 -5.09
CA SER A 15 -4.20 -2.12 -4.32
C SER A 15 -4.30 -3.55 -4.84
N THR A 16 -3.27 -4.34 -4.62
CA THR A 16 -3.25 -5.72 -5.11
C THR A 16 -2.83 -6.70 -4.03
N SER A 17 -3.49 -7.84 -4.04
CA SER A 17 -3.10 -9.08 -3.38
C SER A 17 -2.07 -9.88 -4.17
N VAL A 18 -1.73 -9.47 -5.41
CA VAL A 18 -0.66 -10.08 -6.22
C VAL A 18 0.63 -10.16 -5.42
N SER A 19 1.15 -11.38 -5.29
CA SER A 19 2.39 -11.70 -4.57
C SER A 19 3.32 -12.59 -5.41
N ARG A 20 3.19 -12.51 -6.74
CA ARG A 20 4.06 -13.15 -7.72
C ARG A 20 4.48 -12.17 -8.81
N THR A 21 5.70 -12.33 -9.30
CA THR A 21 6.27 -11.50 -10.37
C THR A 21 5.68 -11.88 -11.73
N LYS A 22 5.99 -11.10 -12.78
CA LYS A 22 5.60 -11.42 -14.17
C LYS A 22 6.08 -12.80 -14.64
N SER A 23 7.20 -13.29 -14.10
CA SER A 23 7.74 -14.62 -14.37
C SER A 23 7.37 -15.63 -13.27
N SER A 24 6.29 -15.38 -12.54
CA SER A 24 5.74 -16.24 -11.49
C SER A 24 6.65 -16.50 -10.27
N LYS A 25 7.71 -15.70 -10.07
CA LYS A 25 8.58 -15.84 -8.88
C LYS A 25 7.84 -15.40 -7.62
N PRO A 26 8.02 -16.10 -6.48
CA PRO A 26 7.36 -15.75 -5.24
C PRO A 26 7.92 -14.45 -4.66
N CYS A 27 7.04 -13.51 -4.33
CA CYS A 27 7.44 -12.28 -3.68
C CYS A 27 7.85 -12.51 -2.22
N GLN A 28 8.84 -11.75 -1.81
CA GLN A 28 9.37 -11.70 -0.46
C GLN A 28 8.60 -10.67 0.39
N SER A 29 8.58 -10.89 1.70
CA SER A 29 8.08 -9.89 2.64
C SER A 29 8.87 -8.57 2.56
N TRP A 30 8.15 -7.46 2.63
CA TRP A 30 8.70 -6.09 2.75
C TRP A 30 9.28 -5.81 4.14
N THR A 31 9.04 -6.68 5.12
CA THR A 31 9.51 -6.50 6.50
C THR A 31 10.78 -7.29 6.82
N VAL A 32 11.45 -7.87 5.81
CA VAL A 32 12.73 -8.58 6.01
C VAL A 32 13.77 -7.59 6.51
N ARG A 33 14.29 -7.82 7.71
CA ARG A 33 15.31 -6.94 8.33
C ARG A 33 16.74 -7.39 8.04
N TYR A 34 16.94 -8.68 7.89
CA TYR A 34 18.24 -9.30 7.76
C TYR A 34 18.14 -10.57 6.91
N CYS A 35 19.21 -10.87 6.18
CA CYS A 35 19.35 -12.04 5.33
C CYS A 35 20.65 -12.76 5.65
N SER A 36 20.53 -13.99 6.19
CA SER A 36 21.65 -14.92 6.35
C SER A 36 21.35 -16.19 5.61
N TRP A 37 22.23 -16.54 4.66
CA TRP A 37 22.15 -17.82 3.96
C TRP A 37 22.32 -19.00 4.92
N HIS A 38 23.30 -18.93 5.83
CA HIS A 38 23.61 -19.97 6.79
C HIS A 38 22.43 -20.27 7.74
N THR A 39 21.59 -19.28 8.00
CA THR A 39 20.45 -19.40 8.91
C THR A 39 19.14 -19.71 8.18
N LEU A 40 18.93 -19.18 6.98
CA LEU A 40 17.64 -19.25 6.29
C LEU A 40 17.57 -20.34 5.21
N LYS A 41 18.72 -20.86 4.74
CA LYS A 41 18.85 -21.80 3.61
C LYS A 41 18.00 -21.41 2.38
N ARG A 42 17.76 -20.10 2.22
CA ARG A 42 16.88 -19.49 1.21
C ARG A 42 17.43 -18.12 0.84
N THR A 43 17.29 -17.75 -0.43
CA THR A 43 17.66 -16.41 -0.90
C THR A 43 16.67 -15.37 -0.36
N CYS A 44 17.18 -14.28 0.17
CA CYS A 44 16.39 -13.09 0.48
C CYS A 44 17.22 -11.81 0.30
N HIS A 45 16.52 -10.68 0.23
CA HIS A 45 17.05 -9.36 -0.07
C HIS A 45 16.53 -8.34 0.95
N VAL A 46 17.42 -7.60 1.61
CA VAL A 46 16.98 -6.57 2.56
C VAL A 46 16.36 -5.39 1.78
N PRO A 47 15.12 -4.96 2.10
CA PRO A 47 14.48 -3.83 1.43
C PRO A 47 15.25 -2.52 1.59
N ASN A 48 15.24 -1.71 0.53
CA ASN A 48 15.84 -0.38 0.49
C ASN A 48 15.13 0.63 1.44
N PRO A 49 15.73 1.79 1.73
CA PRO A 49 15.14 2.79 2.63
C PRO A 49 13.75 3.28 2.20
N THR A 50 13.51 3.46 0.90
CA THR A 50 12.21 3.89 0.35
C THR A 50 11.11 2.88 0.68
N ALA A 51 11.37 1.59 0.44
CA ALA A 51 10.44 0.51 0.77
C ALA A 51 10.19 0.43 2.29
N LYS A 52 11.23 0.61 3.13
CA LYS A 52 11.09 0.67 4.59
C LYS A 52 10.22 1.85 5.04
N ALA A 53 10.42 3.03 4.45
CA ALA A 53 9.70 4.26 4.77
C ALA A 53 8.22 4.21 4.36
N SER A 54 7.84 3.32 3.45
CA SER A 54 6.46 3.13 3.00
C SER A 54 5.57 2.40 4.03
N GLN A 55 6.17 1.83 5.09
CA GLN A 55 5.46 1.00 6.08
C GLN A 55 4.72 -0.21 5.46
N SER A 56 5.13 -0.63 4.25
CA SER A 56 4.54 -1.78 3.56
C SER A 56 4.79 -3.05 4.37
N THR A 57 3.73 -3.83 4.57
CA THR A 57 3.84 -5.18 5.16
C THR A 57 3.37 -6.26 4.18
N GLY A 58 3.55 -7.51 4.56
CA GLY A 58 3.27 -8.65 3.68
C GLY A 58 4.26 -8.73 2.51
N ASN A 59 3.87 -9.42 1.45
CA ASN A 59 4.71 -9.70 0.27
C ASN A 59 4.02 -9.35 -1.05
N THR A 60 3.03 -8.47 -1.05
CA THR A 60 2.32 -8.10 -2.27
C THR A 60 3.11 -7.09 -3.10
N CYS A 61 2.89 -7.02 -4.40
CA CYS A 61 3.58 -6.08 -5.28
C CYS A 61 3.26 -4.62 -4.92
N ARG A 62 4.26 -3.73 -5.02
CA ARG A 62 4.18 -2.32 -4.65
C ARG A 62 4.81 -1.43 -5.70
N THR A 63 4.42 -0.16 -5.71
CA THR A 63 5.07 0.90 -6.49
C THR A 63 5.71 1.86 -5.51
N PHE A 64 7.01 2.06 -5.66
CA PHE A 64 7.73 3.16 -5.02
C PHE A 64 8.35 4.00 -6.12
N THR A 65 8.11 5.30 -6.10
CA THR A 65 8.76 6.29 -6.95
C THR A 65 10.18 6.43 -6.45
N GLU A 66 11.13 5.88 -7.19
CA GLU A 66 12.52 6.32 -7.13
C GLU A 66 12.84 7.08 -8.43
N GLN A 67 13.70 8.08 -8.30
CA GLN A 67 14.09 9.00 -9.38
C GLN A 67 14.52 8.22 -10.64
N GLY A 68 13.67 8.20 -11.67
CA GLY A 68 14.00 7.67 -13.00
C GLY A 68 13.53 6.25 -13.35
N GLY A 69 12.86 5.50 -12.45
CA GLY A 69 12.41 4.13 -12.73
C GLY A 69 10.93 4.03 -13.09
N SER A 70 10.58 3.30 -14.15
CA SER A 70 9.18 3.07 -14.56
C SER A 70 8.30 2.65 -13.37
N ASN A 71 7.19 3.37 -13.12
CA ASN A 71 6.25 3.18 -12.01
C ASN A 71 5.45 1.86 -12.03
N LYS A 72 6.02 0.79 -12.58
CA LYS A 72 5.39 -0.53 -12.60
C LYS A 72 5.47 -1.17 -11.21
N PRO A 73 4.39 -1.84 -10.75
CA PRO A 73 4.42 -2.60 -9.51
C PRO A 73 5.51 -3.68 -9.53
N TRP A 74 6.22 -3.84 -8.41
CA TRP A 74 7.30 -4.81 -8.27
C TRP A 74 7.36 -5.37 -6.85
N CYS A 75 8.13 -6.44 -6.68
CA CYS A 75 8.45 -6.98 -5.37
C CYS A 75 9.88 -7.51 -5.30
N TYR A 76 10.47 -7.55 -4.12
CA TYR A 76 11.64 -8.39 -3.87
C TYR A 76 11.26 -9.86 -4.05
N THR A 77 12.13 -10.70 -4.58
CA THR A 77 11.82 -12.13 -4.78
C THR A 77 12.51 -13.01 -3.74
N LYS A 78 12.04 -14.24 -3.54
CA LYS A 78 12.75 -15.25 -2.73
C LYS A 78 13.76 -16.08 -3.54
N THR A 79 14.24 -15.53 -4.66
CA THR A 79 15.15 -16.19 -5.61
C THR A 79 16.43 -15.36 -5.79
N SER A 80 17.36 -15.82 -6.62
CA SER A 80 18.56 -15.07 -7.01
C SER A 80 18.25 -13.72 -7.68
N THR A 81 17.09 -13.59 -8.35
CA THR A 81 16.63 -12.29 -8.86
C THR A 81 16.26 -11.37 -7.70
N ARG A 82 17.00 -10.28 -7.48
CA ARG A 82 16.77 -9.36 -6.35
C ARG A 82 15.32 -8.84 -6.28
N TRP A 83 14.84 -8.29 -7.38
CA TRP A 83 13.48 -7.78 -7.52
C TRP A 83 13.01 -7.96 -8.96
N GLU A 84 11.70 -8.00 -9.15
CA GLU A 84 11.10 -8.07 -10.48
C GLU A 84 9.71 -7.42 -10.47
N THR A 85 9.32 -6.87 -11.63
CA THR A 85 7.97 -6.31 -11.83
C THR A 85 6.90 -7.39 -11.80
N CYS A 86 5.70 -7.02 -11.35
CA CYS A 86 4.53 -7.86 -11.36
C CYS A 86 3.64 -7.57 -12.58
N ASN A 87 2.84 -8.55 -12.99
CA ASN A 87 1.92 -8.39 -14.12
C ASN A 87 0.60 -7.75 -13.65
N ILE A 88 0.67 -6.48 -13.28
CA ILE A 88 -0.49 -5.68 -12.85
C ILE A 88 -0.74 -4.62 -13.92
N PRO A 89 -1.95 -4.53 -14.50
CA PRO A 89 -2.26 -3.57 -15.55
C PRO A 89 -2.39 -2.14 -15.01
N LEU A 90 -2.19 -1.16 -15.89
CA LEU A 90 -2.57 0.23 -15.62
C LEU A 90 -4.08 0.33 -15.41
N CYS A 91 -4.49 1.18 -14.48
CA CYS A 91 -5.90 1.52 -14.34
C CYS A 91 -6.39 2.17 -15.65
N GLY A 92 -7.43 1.59 -16.26
CA GLY A 92 -7.95 2.08 -17.54
C GLY A 92 -8.54 3.50 -17.46
N PRO A 93 -8.69 4.21 -18.59
CA PRO A 93 -9.12 5.61 -18.64
C PRO A 93 -10.53 5.86 -18.07
N ARG A 94 -11.34 4.79 -17.94
CA ARG A 94 -12.68 4.86 -17.34
C ARG A 94 -12.66 4.84 -15.81
N LEU A 95 -11.54 4.52 -15.17
CA LEU A 95 -11.38 4.61 -13.72
C LEU A 95 -11.14 6.07 -13.33
N ARG A 96 -12.22 6.79 -13.05
CA ARG A 96 -12.16 8.14 -12.49
C ARG A 96 -11.71 8.07 -11.04
N GLU A 97 -10.84 9.00 -10.62
CA GLU A 97 -10.49 9.20 -9.22
C GLU A 97 -11.62 9.92 -8.44
N CYS A 98 -12.82 9.37 -8.49
CA CYS A 98 -14.00 9.87 -7.78
C CYS A 98 -14.72 8.72 -7.08
N TYR A 99 -15.27 8.97 -5.91
CA TYR A 99 -16.02 7.96 -5.18
C TYR A 99 -17.52 8.12 -5.43
N LYS A 100 -18.28 7.02 -5.42
CA LYS A 100 -19.75 7.07 -5.43
C LYS A 100 -20.27 6.91 -4.01
N LYS A 101 -21.28 7.69 -3.63
CA LYS A 101 -21.87 7.59 -2.29
C LYS A 101 -22.45 6.19 -2.09
N GLY A 102 -22.11 5.55 -0.96
CA GLY A 102 -22.57 4.20 -0.65
C GLY A 102 -21.71 3.06 -1.21
N THR A 103 -20.65 3.33 -2.00
CA THR A 103 -19.72 2.27 -2.41
C THR A 103 -18.73 1.94 -1.30
N LYS A 104 -18.61 0.65 -0.98
CA LYS A 104 -17.57 0.12 -0.09
C LYS A 104 -16.24 -0.14 -0.82
N ASN A 105 -16.31 -0.32 -2.14
CA ASN A 105 -15.18 -0.68 -2.98
C ASN A 105 -14.86 0.47 -3.93
N PHE A 106 -14.15 1.46 -3.40
CA PHE A 106 -13.57 2.54 -4.20
C PHE A 106 -12.04 2.41 -4.17
N VAL A 107 -11.44 2.42 -5.35
CA VAL A 107 -10.00 2.37 -5.55
C VAL A 107 -9.54 3.76 -5.97
N SER A 108 -8.80 4.46 -5.10
CA SER A 108 -8.02 5.65 -5.47
C SER A 108 -6.53 5.38 -5.35
N GLY A 109 -5.76 6.06 -6.19
CA GLY A 109 -4.31 6.18 -6.03
C GLY A 109 -3.88 7.30 -5.08
N ILE A 110 -4.82 7.93 -4.37
CA ILE A 110 -4.58 9.09 -3.52
C ILE A 110 -4.18 8.62 -2.13
N ALA A 111 -2.98 9.00 -1.69
CA ALA A 111 -2.40 8.65 -0.38
C ALA A 111 -2.03 9.90 0.45
N VAL A 112 -2.78 10.98 0.25
CA VAL A 112 -2.61 12.26 0.94
C VAL A 112 -3.98 12.78 1.35
N THR A 113 -4.09 13.33 2.56
CA THR A 113 -5.33 13.91 3.10
C THR A 113 -5.66 15.25 2.44
N GLN A 114 -6.86 15.77 2.67
CA GLN A 114 -7.27 17.08 2.16
C GLN A 114 -6.35 18.24 2.60
N SER A 115 -5.70 18.12 3.77
CA SER A 115 -4.74 19.12 4.28
C SER A 115 -3.28 18.78 3.95
N GLY A 116 -3.03 17.86 3.02
CA GLY A 116 -1.68 17.54 2.57
C GLY A 116 -0.93 16.53 3.46
N LYS A 117 -1.59 15.88 4.43
CA LYS A 117 -0.90 14.94 5.33
C LYS A 117 -0.67 13.60 4.65
N PRO A 118 0.53 13.00 4.76
CA PRO A 118 0.80 11.70 4.17
C PRO A 118 0.00 10.61 4.89
N CYS A 119 -0.67 9.76 4.11
CA CYS A 119 -1.40 8.63 4.64
C CYS A 119 -0.47 7.51 5.13
N GLN A 120 -0.91 6.85 6.19
CA GLN A 120 -0.30 5.68 6.79
C GLN A 120 -0.79 4.39 6.13
N GLY A 121 0.06 3.37 6.08
CA GLY A 121 -0.35 2.01 5.70
C GLY A 121 -1.49 1.46 6.57
N TRP A 122 -2.47 0.84 5.91
CA TRP A 122 -3.62 0.21 6.56
C TRP A 122 -3.28 -1.14 7.21
N GLU A 123 -2.24 -1.81 6.71
CA GLU A 123 -1.84 -3.14 7.13
C GLU A 123 -0.83 -3.15 8.29
N ILE A 124 -0.56 -1.99 8.90
CA ILE A 124 0.34 -1.88 10.04
C ILE A 124 -0.24 -2.63 11.23
N LYS A 125 0.52 -3.61 11.75
CA LYS A 125 0.11 -4.41 12.92
C LYS A 125 0.56 -3.80 14.25
N SER A 126 1.72 -3.16 14.24
CA SER A 126 2.32 -2.50 15.40
C SER A 126 3.12 -1.27 14.97
N CYS A 127 3.21 -0.30 15.86
CA CYS A 127 4.00 0.90 15.64
C CYS A 127 5.41 0.74 16.23
N PRO A 128 6.43 1.37 15.63
CA PRO A 128 7.73 1.51 16.26
C PRO A 128 7.63 2.15 17.66
N SER A 129 8.54 1.78 18.56
CA SER A 129 8.58 2.34 19.92
C SER A 129 8.62 3.88 19.87
N GLY A 130 7.84 4.53 20.74
CA GLY A 130 7.78 5.99 20.84
C GLY A 130 7.00 6.71 19.73
N THR A 131 6.46 6.01 18.72
CA THR A 131 5.74 6.63 17.59
C THR A 131 4.21 6.57 17.68
N VAL A 132 3.68 5.73 18.59
CA VAL A 132 2.25 5.52 18.80
C VAL A 132 1.55 6.84 19.11
N GLY A 133 0.49 7.16 18.35
CA GLY A 133 -0.29 8.38 18.52
C GLY A 133 0.38 9.66 18.01
N LYS A 134 1.66 9.59 17.61
CA LYS A 134 2.42 10.74 17.09
C LYS A 134 2.59 10.68 15.58
N THR A 135 3.10 9.57 15.06
CA THR A 135 3.35 9.39 13.63
C THR A 135 2.92 8.01 13.13
N CYS A 136 2.40 7.18 14.03
CA CYS A 136 1.84 5.87 13.74
C CYS A 136 0.62 5.59 14.62
N HIS A 137 -0.43 5.05 14.00
CA HIS A 137 -1.73 4.78 14.58
C HIS A 137 -2.17 3.37 14.21
N VAL A 138 -2.21 2.46 15.17
CA VAL A 138 -2.63 1.08 14.89
C VAL A 138 -4.11 1.06 14.48
N PRO A 139 -4.46 0.47 13.31
CA PRO A 139 -5.83 0.31 12.88
C PRO A 139 -6.68 -0.49 13.90
N ASN A 140 -7.96 -0.13 14.02
CA ASN A 140 -8.90 -0.87 14.86
C ASN A 140 -9.21 -2.27 14.27
N THR A 141 -9.87 -3.12 15.06
CA THR A 141 -10.17 -4.52 14.69
C THR A 141 -10.98 -4.63 13.40
N ALA A 142 -12.00 -3.78 13.21
CA ALA A 142 -12.83 -3.78 12.01
C ALA A 142 -12.00 -3.52 10.73
N LEU A 143 -11.04 -2.60 10.79
CA LEU A 143 -10.15 -2.29 9.68
C LEU A 143 -9.11 -3.38 9.42
N LYS A 144 -8.63 -4.05 10.47
CA LYS A 144 -7.75 -5.23 10.33
C LYS A 144 -8.47 -6.36 9.58
N LEU A 145 -9.75 -6.57 9.86
CA LEU A 145 -10.58 -7.57 9.17
C LEU A 145 -10.87 -7.21 7.71
N ALA A 146 -10.87 -5.93 7.36
CA ALA A 146 -11.05 -5.46 5.99
C ALA A 146 -9.83 -5.76 5.08
N ARG A 147 -8.69 -6.21 5.64
CA ARG A 147 -7.47 -6.61 4.92
C ARG A 147 -7.03 -5.57 3.87
N LEU A 148 -7.18 -4.29 4.21
CA LEU A 148 -6.79 -3.19 3.36
C LEU A 148 -5.27 -3.17 3.17
N ILE A 149 -4.84 -2.98 1.93
CA ILE A 149 -3.45 -3.03 1.51
C ILE A 149 -3.01 -1.64 1.04
N GLY A 150 -1.83 -1.19 1.47
CA GLY A 150 -1.26 0.10 1.08
C GLY A 150 -1.73 1.22 1.99
N ASN A 151 -1.59 2.47 1.54
CA ASN A 151 -1.88 3.65 2.36
C ASN A 151 -2.88 4.62 1.70
N THR A 152 -3.51 4.24 0.60
CA THR A 152 -4.44 5.14 -0.09
C THR A 152 -5.75 5.32 0.63
N CYS A 153 -6.43 6.43 0.38
CA CYS A 153 -7.73 6.74 0.96
C CYS A 153 -8.76 5.66 0.64
N ARG A 154 -9.54 5.29 1.66
CA ARG A 154 -10.58 4.24 1.59
C ARG A 154 -11.88 4.73 2.21
N ILE A 155 -12.98 4.20 1.71
CA ILE A 155 -14.27 4.27 2.38
C ILE A 155 -14.41 2.97 3.16
N THR A 156 -14.52 3.07 4.47
CA THR A 156 -14.61 1.91 5.35
C THR A 156 -15.92 1.96 6.12
N THR A 157 -16.41 0.80 6.57
CA THR A 157 -17.67 0.71 7.35
C THR A 157 -17.61 1.46 8.67
N ALA A 158 -16.42 1.81 9.15
CA ALA A 158 -16.21 2.61 10.35
C ALA A 158 -16.42 4.12 10.13
N SER A 159 -16.58 4.59 8.88
CA SER A 159 -16.83 6.01 8.58
C SER A 159 -18.32 6.28 8.48
N SER A 160 -18.85 7.09 9.41
CA SER A 160 -20.23 7.59 9.38
C SER A 160 -20.51 8.50 8.17
N GLU A 161 -19.50 9.25 7.72
CA GLU A 161 -19.62 10.23 6.63
C GLU A 161 -19.58 9.60 5.22
N LYS A 162 -19.17 8.33 5.09
CA LYS A 162 -18.96 7.64 3.80
C LYS A 162 -18.04 8.41 2.83
N ARG A 163 -17.16 9.27 3.33
CA ARG A 163 -16.11 9.96 2.55
C ARG A 163 -14.80 9.17 2.59
N PRO A 164 -13.98 9.19 1.53
CA PRO A 164 -12.67 8.57 1.57
C PRO A 164 -11.77 9.23 2.61
N TRP A 165 -11.11 8.41 3.43
CA TRP A 165 -10.23 8.87 4.51
C TRP A 165 -9.03 7.95 4.64
N CYS A 166 -8.02 8.36 5.42
CA CYS A 166 -6.89 7.52 5.82
C CYS A 166 -6.40 7.85 7.23
N TYR A 167 -5.72 6.90 7.89
CA TYR A 167 -4.85 7.25 9.01
C TYR A 167 -3.69 8.10 8.51
N THR A 168 -3.22 9.08 9.29
CA THR A 168 -2.11 9.96 8.87
C THR A 168 -0.82 9.59 9.57
N ARG A 169 0.33 9.93 8.99
CA ARG A 169 1.64 9.77 9.65
C ARG A 169 2.00 10.97 10.55
N THR A 170 1.00 11.66 11.07
CA THR A 170 1.14 12.85 11.93
C THR A 170 0.34 12.69 13.22
N SER A 171 0.40 13.67 14.12
CA SER A 171 -0.34 13.64 15.39
C SER A 171 -1.86 13.58 15.20
N ARG A 172 -2.35 14.03 14.04
CA ARG A 172 -3.75 13.84 13.65
C ARG A 172 -3.97 12.38 13.28
N ARG A 173 -4.70 11.64 14.11
CA ARG A 173 -4.93 10.20 13.90
C ARG A 173 -5.42 9.87 12.49
N TRP A 174 -6.48 10.52 12.03
CA TRP A 174 -7.06 10.30 10.71
C TRP A 174 -7.65 11.59 10.13
N GLU A 175 -7.84 11.60 8.82
CA GLU A 175 -8.48 12.72 8.12
C GLU A 175 -9.08 12.25 6.78
N THR A 176 -10.09 12.98 6.30
CA THR A 176 -10.66 12.81 4.97
C THR A 176 -9.70 13.24 3.87
N CYS A 177 -9.87 12.64 2.70
CA CYS A 177 -9.12 12.97 1.50
C CYS A 177 -9.96 13.81 0.55
N ASN A 178 -9.31 14.69 -0.21
CA ASN A 178 -9.98 15.51 -1.21
C ASN A 178 -10.21 14.70 -2.50
N ILE A 179 -11.21 13.83 -2.47
CA ILE A 179 -11.61 13.00 -3.61
C ILE A 179 -13.04 13.44 -3.99
N PRO A 180 -13.29 13.86 -5.24
CA PRO A 180 -14.61 14.29 -5.65
C PRO A 180 -15.60 13.13 -5.65
N GLN A 181 -16.88 13.44 -5.44
CA GLN A 181 -17.96 12.50 -5.66
C GLN A 181 -18.28 12.42 -7.16
N CYS A 182 -18.50 11.22 -7.68
CA CYS A 182 -19.32 11.01 -8.87
C CYS A 182 -20.76 10.61 -8.48
#